data_AF-A0A936PYN1-F1
#
_entry.id   AF-A0A936PYN1-F1
#
_cell.length_a   1.000
_cell.length_b   1.000
_cell.length_c   1.000
_cell.angle_alpha   90.00
_cell.angle_beta   90.00
_cell.angle_gamma   90.00
#
_symmetry.space_group_name_H-M   'P 1'
#
loop_
_entity.id
_entity.type
_entity.pdbx_description
1 polymer ?
#
loop_
_entity_poly.entity_id
_entity_poly.type
_entity_poly.pdbx_seq_one_letter_code
_entity_poly.pdbx_strand_id
1 'polypeptide(L)'
;MVQSLGWRPELSCAPAPSAPGDPSSGLNAAWDVQPDVQILPSLYHAGADAARAALATVPDGVTTVMLIGHNPGWEEALTALCGARETLPTASVAMMQRDDETAWAGRAGFELVRVLRPRVDLG
;
A
#
# COMPACT_ATOMS: atom_id res chain seq x y z
N MET A 1 2.04 15.09 -4.73
CA MET A 1 2.47 13.68 -4.52
C MET A 1 1.99 13.27 -3.13
N VAL A 2 1.75 11.98 -2.83
CA VAL A 2 1.22 11.51 -1.51
C VAL A 2 1.90 12.21 -0.32
N GLN A 3 3.21 12.41 -0.42
CA GLN A 3 4.03 13.08 0.58
C GLN A 3 3.56 14.50 0.95
N SER A 4 3.01 15.28 0.01
CA SER A 4 2.49 16.62 0.29
C SER A 4 1.20 16.61 1.12
N LEU A 5 0.61 15.43 1.35
CA LEU A 5 -0.52 15.22 2.25
C LEU A 5 -0.06 14.85 3.67
N GLY A 6 1.26 14.83 3.94
CA GLY A 6 1.84 14.43 5.23
C GLY A 6 1.95 12.92 5.43
N TRP A 7 1.57 12.14 4.43
CA TRP A 7 1.63 10.68 4.48
C TRP A 7 2.96 10.23 3.93
N ARG A 8 3.83 9.74 4.81
CA ARG A 8 5.13 9.18 4.45
C ARG A 8 5.24 7.79 5.08
N PRO A 9 5.43 6.73 4.29
CA PRO A 9 5.64 5.41 4.85
C PRO A 9 6.96 5.38 5.62
N GLU A 10 6.90 4.73 6.77
CA GLU A 10 8.08 4.32 7.53
C GLU A 10 8.55 2.95 7.05
N LEU A 11 7.60 2.08 6.69
CA LEU A 11 7.82 0.76 6.12
C LEU A 11 7.07 0.60 4.80
N SER A 12 7.74 0.06 3.79
CA SER A 12 7.17 -0.38 2.53
C SER A 12 7.29 -1.90 2.39
N CYS A 13 6.16 -2.58 2.27
CA CYS A 13 6.11 -4.01 1.99
C CYS A 13 5.79 -4.21 0.50
N ALA A 14 6.68 -4.85 -0.24
CA ALA A 14 6.57 -5.00 -1.68
C ALA A 14 7.09 -6.37 -2.17
N PRO A 15 6.64 -6.90 -3.32
CA PRO A 15 7.32 -8.02 -3.96
C PRO A 15 8.73 -7.61 -4.42
N ALA A 16 9.57 -8.60 -4.73
CA ALA A 16 10.83 -8.32 -5.42
C ALA A 16 10.53 -7.72 -6.81
N PRO A 17 11.31 -6.73 -7.28
CA PRO A 17 11.17 -6.20 -8.63
C PRO A 17 11.32 -7.31 -9.67
N SER A 18 10.38 -7.40 -10.61
CA SER A 18 10.41 -8.43 -11.66
C SER A 18 11.43 -8.13 -12.76
N ALA A 19 11.74 -6.84 -12.98
CA ALA A 19 12.69 -6.34 -13.96
C ALA A 19 13.15 -4.90 -13.60
N PRO A 20 14.23 -4.38 -14.21
CA PRO A 20 14.56 -2.96 -14.12
C PRO A 20 13.38 -2.08 -14.57
N GLY A 21 13.02 -1.06 -13.78
CA GLY A 21 11.88 -0.19 -14.06
C GLY A 21 10.53 -0.71 -13.56
N ASP A 22 10.50 -1.78 -12.76
CA ASP A 22 9.28 -2.29 -12.12
C ASP A 22 8.57 -1.19 -11.30
N PRO A 23 7.23 -1.06 -11.39
CA PRO A 23 6.48 -0.02 -10.68
C PRO A 23 6.74 0.02 -9.16
N SER A 24 7.01 -1.13 -8.53
CA SER A 24 7.35 -1.20 -7.10
C SER A 24 8.62 -0.43 -6.76
N SER A 25 9.61 -0.46 -7.66
CA SER A 25 10.87 0.27 -7.50
C SER A 25 10.66 1.77 -7.62
N GLY A 26 9.82 2.20 -8.57
CA GLY A 26 9.45 3.61 -8.75
C GLY A 26 8.72 4.18 -7.53
N LEU A 27 7.77 3.43 -6.96
CA LEU A 27 7.01 3.86 -5.78
C LEU A 27 7.89 4.00 -4.53
N ASN A 28 8.86 3.11 -4.32
CA ASN A 28 9.79 3.23 -3.20
C ASN A 28 10.77 4.40 -3.39
N ALA A 29 11.23 4.65 -4.62
CA ALA A 29 12.14 5.75 -4.92
C ALA A 29 11.45 7.13 -4.88
N ALA A 30 10.13 7.20 -4.88
CA ALA A 30 9.37 8.46 -4.97
C ALA A 30 9.34 9.30 -3.67
N TRP A 31 9.96 8.84 -2.58
CA TRP A 31 9.92 9.51 -1.28
C TRP A 31 11.20 10.30 -1.00
N ASP A 32 11.10 11.55 -0.54
CA ASP A 32 12.30 12.34 -0.20
C ASP A 32 13.15 11.67 0.88
N VAL A 33 12.50 10.94 1.79
CA VAL A 33 13.17 10.08 2.76
C VAL A 33 12.65 8.67 2.57
N GLN A 34 13.58 7.77 2.26
CA GLN A 34 13.28 6.40 1.87
C GLN A 34 12.67 5.63 3.06
N PRO A 35 11.56 4.90 2.85
CA PRO A 35 11.06 3.95 3.85
C PRO A 35 12.02 2.76 3.96
N ASP A 36 11.97 2.06 5.09
CA ASP A 36 12.50 0.71 5.15
C ASP A 36 11.72 -0.18 4.17
N VAL A 37 12.40 -1.08 3.47
CA VAL A 37 11.77 -1.95 2.46
C VAL A 37 11.83 -3.40 2.91
N GLN A 38 10.66 -4.02 3.03
CA GLN A 38 10.51 -5.44 3.29
C GLN A 38 10.03 -6.15 2.02
N ILE A 39 10.83 -7.10 1.54
CA ILE A 39 10.49 -7.90 0.36
C ILE A 39 9.60 -9.07 0.77
N LEU A 40 8.36 -9.06 0.30
CA LEU A 40 7.34 -10.08 0.56
C LEU A 40 6.84 -10.68 -0.76
N PRO A 41 7.33 -11.88 -1.15
CA PRO A 41 6.90 -12.55 -2.38
C PRO A 41 5.39 -12.80 -2.47
N SER A 42 4.72 -12.95 -1.33
CA SER A 42 3.25 -13.11 -1.25
C SER A 42 2.47 -11.93 -1.85
N LEU A 43 3.07 -10.73 -1.91
CA LEU A 43 2.45 -9.55 -2.52
C LEU A 43 2.53 -9.54 -4.06
N TYR A 44 3.20 -10.53 -4.68
CA TYR A 44 3.22 -10.67 -6.14
C TYR A 44 1.84 -11.07 -6.69
N HIS A 45 1.13 -11.96 -5.98
CA HIS A 45 -0.25 -12.36 -6.28
C HIS A 45 -1.21 -11.74 -5.25
N ALA A 46 -1.01 -10.44 -4.96
CA ALA A 46 -1.65 -9.78 -3.82
C ALA A 46 -3.17 -9.82 -3.87
N GLY A 47 -3.74 -10.02 -2.68
CA GLY A 47 -5.17 -10.03 -2.36
C GLY A 47 -5.35 -9.71 -0.87
N ALA A 48 -6.58 -9.76 -0.35
CA ALA A 48 -6.88 -9.42 1.04
C ALA A 48 -6.02 -10.19 2.07
N ASP A 49 -5.81 -11.49 1.85
CA ASP A 49 -5.02 -12.33 2.76
C ASP A 49 -3.53 -11.98 2.73
N ALA A 50 -2.97 -11.71 1.53
CA ALA A 50 -1.59 -11.29 1.40
C ALA A 50 -1.35 -9.92 2.06
N ALA A 51 -2.30 -8.98 1.93
CA ALA A 51 -2.25 -7.69 2.61
C ALA A 51 -2.30 -7.86 4.13
N ARG A 52 -3.21 -8.69 4.66
CA ARG A 52 -3.29 -8.99 6.10
C ARG A 52 -2.03 -9.67 6.63
N ALA A 53 -1.47 -10.62 5.88
CA ALA A 53 -0.23 -11.28 6.23
C ALA A 53 0.94 -10.31 6.26
N ALA A 54 1.03 -9.38 5.30
CA ALA A 54 2.05 -8.33 5.28
C ALA A 54 1.89 -7.38 6.48
N LEU A 55 0.67 -6.95 6.80
CA LEU A 55 0.40 -6.13 7.98
C LEU A 55 0.78 -6.85 9.29
N ALA A 56 0.63 -8.18 9.35
CA ALA A 56 1.03 -8.96 10.52
C ALA A 56 2.55 -9.02 10.74
N THR A 57 3.37 -8.69 9.74
CA THR A 57 4.84 -8.62 9.89
C THR A 57 5.34 -7.23 10.27
N VAL A 58 4.47 -6.23 10.32
CA VAL A 58 4.86 -4.84 10.62
C VAL A 58 5.27 -4.75 12.10
N PRO A 59 6.48 -4.24 12.40
CA PRO A 59 6.93 -4.05 13.78
C PRO A 59 6.04 -3.10 14.57
N ASP A 60 5.97 -3.33 15.88
CA ASP A 60 5.38 -2.37 16.81
C ASP A 60 6.12 -1.03 16.73
N GLY A 61 5.38 0.08 16.77
CA GLY A 61 5.92 1.43 16.65
C GLY A 61 5.96 1.99 15.22
N VAL A 62 5.78 1.17 14.18
CA VAL A 62 5.51 1.68 12.83
C VAL A 62 4.08 2.20 12.78
N THR A 63 3.90 3.45 12.38
CA THR A 63 2.61 4.17 12.32
C THR A 63 2.09 4.33 10.90
N THR A 64 2.98 4.31 9.90
CA THR A 64 2.60 4.44 8.48
C THR A 64 3.25 3.35 7.63
N VAL A 65 2.42 2.52 7.01
CA VAL A 65 2.84 1.40 6.15
C VAL A 65 2.34 1.62 4.73
N MET A 66 3.20 1.38 3.75
CA MET A 66 2.82 1.25 2.34
C MET A 66 2.87 -0.22 1.94
N LEU A 67 1.77 -0.73 1.37
CA LEU A 67 1.75 -2.04 0.75
C LEU A 67 1.72 -1.88 -0.78
N ILE A 68 2.63 -2.57 -1.46
CA ILE A 68 2.73 -2.57 -2.92
C ILE A 68 2.53 -4.00 -3.40
N GLY A 69 1.75 -4.18 -4.46
CA GLY A 69 1.67 -5.45 -5.17
C GLY A 69 1.05 -5.29 -6.55
N HIS A 70 0.73 -6.42 -7.18
CA HIS A 70 0.12 -6.43 -8.51
C HIS A 70 -1.40 -6.65 -8.43
N ASN A 71 -2.14 -5.95 -9.28
CA ASN A 71 -3.56 -6.22 -9.56
C ASN A 71 -3.72 -7.64 -10.12
N PRO A 72 -4.88 -8.32 -9.91
CA PRO A 72 -6.21 -7.73 -9.61
C PRO A 72 -6.63 -7.67 -8.12
N GLY A 73 -5.99 -8.37 -7.19
CA GLY A 73 -6.56 -8.56 -5.85
C GLY A 73 -6.52 -7.36 -4.89
N TRP A 74 -5.99 -6.20 -5.31
CA TRP A 74 -5.96 -5.00 -4.47
C TRP A 74 -7.31 -4.35 -4.23
N GLU A 75 -8.26 -4.48 -5.17
CA GLU A 75 -9.63 -3.96 -4.97
C GLU A 75 -10.37 -4.78 -3.88
N GLU A 76 -10.13 -6.09 -3.85
CA GLU A 76 -10.61 -6.97 -2.78
C GLU A 76 -9.93 -6.67 -1.45
N ALA A 77 -8.61 -6.42 -1.47
CA ALA A 77 -7.87 -6.03 -0.27
C ALA A 77 -8.38 -4.70 0.30
N LEU A 78 -8.62 -3.70 -0.55
CA LEU A 78 -9.22 -2.44 -0.14
C LEU A 78 -10.57 -2.68 0.54
N THR A 79 -11.45 -3.44 -0.11
CA THR A 79 -12.76 -3.77 0.44
C THR A 79 -12.65 -4.49 1.79
N ALA A 80 -11.70 -5.41 1.93
CA ALA A 80 -11.49 -6.15 3.17
C ALA A 80 -10.90 -5.30 4.31
N LEU A 81 -10.15 -4.24 3.99
CA LEU A 81 -9.48 -3.38 4.97
C LEU A 81 -10.36 -2.21 5.42
N CYS A 82 -11.10 -1.56 4.51
CA CYS A 82 -11.89 -0.36 4.81
C CYS A 82 -13.39 -0.47 4.46
N GLY A 83 -13.83 -1.56 3.83
CA GLY A 83 -15.21 -1.74 3.40
C GLY A 83 -15.61 -0.99 2.12
N ALA A 84 -14.75 -0.11 1.61
CA ALA A 84 -15.01 0.64 0.38
C ALA A 84 -14.72 -0.22 -0.87
N ARG A 85 -15.53 -0.04 -1.91
CA ARG A 85 -15.31 -0.63 -3.24
C ARG A 85 -14.90 0.46 -4.21
N GLU A 86 -13.64 0.46 -4.60
CA GLU A 86 -13.07 1.39 -5.58
C GLU A 86 -12.30 0.64 -6.65
N THR A 87 -12.37 1.13 -7.88
CA THR A 87 -11.47 0.66 -8.94
C THR A 87 -10.07 1.22 -8.71
N LEU A 88 -9.07 0.34 -8.76
CA LEU A 88 -7.66 0.64 -8.58
C LEU A 88 -6.87 0.30 -9.85
N PRO A 89 -6.88 1.17 -10.88
CA PRO A 89 -6.00 1.01 -12.04
C PRO A 89 -4.52 0.90 -11.63
N THR A 90 -3.67 0.40 -12.52
CA THR A 90 -2.21 0.29 -12.28
C THR A 90 -1.64 1.60 -11.73
N ALA A 91 -0.76 1.51 -10.73
CA ALA A 91 -0.15 2.66 -10.06
C ALA A 91 -1.15 3.60 -9.34
N SER A 92 -2.33 3.11 -8.97
CA SER A 92 -3.21 3.79 -8.01
C SER A 92 -2.73 3.55 -6.57
N VAL A 93 -3.02 4.52 -5.70
CA VAL A 93 -2.73 4.46 -4.27
C VAL A 93 -4.02 4.76 -3.51
N ALA A 94 -4.50 3.82 -2.72
CA ALA A 94 -5.60 4.04 -1.78
C ALA A 94 -5.03 4.38 -0.40
N MET A 95 -5.38 5.56 0.11
CA MET A 95 -4.93 6.08 1.40
C MET A 95 -6.00 5.78 2.45
N MET A 96 -5.62 5.06 3.49
CA MET A 96 -6.52 4.56 4.53
C MET A 96 -5.97 4.90 5.91
N GLN A 97 -6.80 5.43 6.80
CA GLN A 97 -6.40 5.84 8.15
C GLN A 97 -7.27 5.20 9.23
N ARG A 98 -6.81 5.26 10.47
CA ARG A 98 -7.59 4.88 11.64
C ARG A 98 -7.01 5.59 12.86
N ASP A 99 -7.89 5.97 13.77
CA ASP A 99 -7.55 6.77 14.95
C ASP A 99 -7.39 5.89 16.20
N ASP A 100 -6.53 4.86 16.11
CA ASP A 100 -6.15 4.02 17.25
C ASP A 100 -4.68 3.58 17.21
N GLU A 101 -4.12 3.27 18.38
CA GLU A 101 -2.74 2.77 18.54
C GLU A 101 -2.69 1.23 18.49
N THR A 102 -3.48 0.65 17.58
CA THR A 102 -3.56 -0.77 17.20
C THR A 102 -2.21 -1.53 17.10
N ALA A 103 -2.15 -2.87 17.19
CA ALA A 103 -1.12 -3.64 16.47
C ALA A 103 -1.56 -3.87 15.01
N TRP A 104 -0.65 -3.96 14.03
CA TRP A 104 -0.99 -4.12 12.59
C TRP A 104 -1.61 -5.47 12.20
N ALA A 105 -1.33 -6.52 12.97
CA ALA A 105 -1.88 -7.85 12.73
C ALA A 105 -3.42 -7.87 12.81
N GLY A 106 -4.07 -8.52 11.84
CA GLY A 106 -5.52 -8.74 11.83
C GLY A 106 -6.36 -7.47 11.56
N ARG A 107 -5.75 -6.32 11.26
CA ARG A 107 -6.46 -5.05 11.11
C ARG A 107 -7.49 -5.03 9.98
N ALA A 108 -8.59 -4.33 10.26
CA ALA A 108 -9.64 -3.90 9.33
C ALA A 108 -10.30 -2.63 9.93
N GLY A 109 -11.33 -2.11 9.26
CA GLY A 109 -12.08 -0.93 9.73
C GLY A 109 -11.33 0.38 9.54
N PHE A 110 -10.40 0.44 8.58
CA PHE A 110 -9.81 1.70 8.19
C PHE A 110 -10.85 2.59 7.52
N GLU A 111 -10.70 3.91 7.66
CA GLU A 111 -11.41 4.89 6.85
C GLU A 111 -10.64 5.13 5.56
N LEU A 112 -11.32 5.06 4.40
CA LEU A 112 -10.75 5.47 3.14
C LEU A 112 -10.72 7.00 3.05
N VAL A 113 -9.52 7.58 3.06
CA VAL A 113 -9.31 9.03 3.02
C VAL A 113 -9.31 9.55 1.60
N ARG A 114 -8.63 8.84 0.69
CA ARG A 114 -8.49 9.23 -0.72
C ARG A 114 -7.99 8.09 -1.58
N VAL A 115 -8.40 8.07 -2.85
CA VAL A 115 -7.71 7.29 -3.89
C VAL A 115 -6.98 8.26 -4.82
N LEU A 116 -5.66 8.08 -4.93
CA LEU A 116 -4.86 8.72 -5.95
C LEU A 116 -4.75 7.78 -7.14
N ARG A 117 -5.01 8.31 -8.33
CA ARG A 117 -4.89 7.58 -9.58
C ARG A 117 -3.80 8.25 -10.42
N PRO A 118 -3.09 7.50 -11.29
CA PRO A 118 -2.21 8.13 -12.26
C PRO A 118 -2.97 9.19 -13.04
N ARG A 119 -2.33 10.33 -13.33
CA ARG A 119 -2.90 11.22 -14.35
C ARG A 119 -2.86 10.47 -15.67
N VAL A 120 -4.04 10.20 -16.20
CA VAL A 120 -4.20 9.95 -17.62
C VAL A 120 -4.24 11.33 -18.25
N ASP A 121 -3.14 11.76 -18.85
CA ASP A 121 -3.18 12.87 -19.80
C ASP A 121 -3.95 12.35 -21.02
N LEU A 122 -5.27 12.51 -21.00
CA LEU A 122 -6.03 12.53 -22.24
C LEU A 122 -5.69 13.87 -22.89
N GLY A 123 -4.79 13.82 -23.87
CA GLY A 123 -4.46 14.95 -24.75
C GLY A 123 -5.67 15.46 -25.52
#